data_AF-A0A7X5SCE1-F1
#
_entry.id   AF-A0A7X5SCE1-F1
#
_cell.length_a   1.000
_cell.length_b   1.000
_cell.length_c   1.000
_cell.angle_alpha   90.00
_cell.angle_beta   90.00
_cell.angle_gamma   90.00
#
_symmetry.space_group_name_H-M   'P 1'
#
loop_
_entity.id
_entity.type
_entity.pdbx_description
1 polymer ?
#
loop_
_entity_poly.entity_id
_entity_poly.type
_entity_poly.pdbx_seq_one_letter_code
_entity_poly.pdbx_strand_id
1 'polypeptide(L)'
;VALIKIANDLRWMNAGPLAGLGEIELPALQPGSSIMPGKVNPVIPEATVMACAQVIGHHTAITVAGQTGNFQLNVTLPLIAYNLLDSINLLGNVARL
;
A
#
# COMPACT_ATOMS: atom_id res chain seq x y z
N VAL A 1 1.79 -4.78 -6.79
CA VAL A 1 3.12 -5.45 -6.70
C VAL A 1 4.27 -4.45 -6.89
N ALA A 2 4.39 -3.78 -8.04
CA ALA A 2 5.51 -2.85 -8.30
C ALA A 2 5.70 -1.76 -7.23
N LEU A 3 4.61 -1.10 -6.81
CA LEU A 3 4.67 -0.08 -5.75
C LEU A 3 5.14 -0.62 -4.39
N ILE A 4 4.81 -1.86 -4.03
CA ILE A 4 5.32 -2.51 -2.81
C ILE A 4 6.84 -2.62 -2.88
N LYS A 5 7.37 -3.05 -4.04
CA LYS A 5 8.81 -3.17 -4.25
C LYS A 5 9.49 -1.83 -4.10
N ILE A 6 9.02 -0.82 -4.84
CA ILE A 6 9.58 0.55 -4.79
C ILE A 6 9.53 1.11 -3.36
N ALA A 7 8.38 1.01 -2.69
CA ALA A 7 8.22 1.50 -1.33
C ALA A 7 9.15 0.77 -0.34
N ASN A 8 9.33 -0.54 -0.48
CA ASN A 8 10.26 -1.28 0.37
C ASN A 8 11.72 -0.90 0.11
N ASP A 9 12.13 -0.71 -1.14
CA ASP A 9 13.49 -0.23 -1.44
C ASP A 9 13.76 1.12 -0.75
N LEU A 10 12.82 2.07 -0.85
CA LEU A 10 12.94 3.37 -0.19
C LEU A 10 13.07 3.22 1.34
N ARG A 11 12.31 2.32 1.95
CA ARG A 11 12.39 2.04 3.41
C ARG A 11 13.75 1.49 3.81
N TRP A 12 14.30 0.57 3.02
CA TRP A 12 15.60 -0.04 3.30
C TRP A 12 16.74 0.93 3.07
N MET A 13 16.75 1.66 1.95
CA MET A 13 17.76 2.66 1.64
C MET A 13 17.78 3.80 2.69
N ASN A 14 16.62 4.14 3.27
CA ASN A 14 16.49 5.12 4.36
C ASN A 14 16.65 4.53 5.77
N ALA A 15 16.92 3.23 5.92
CA ALA A 15 17.09 2.62 7.24
C ALA A 15 18.37 3.16 7.90
N GLY A 16 18.28 3.67 9.13
CA GLY A 16 19.39 4.36 9.80
C GLY A 16 18.93 5.14 11.04
N PRO A 17 19.72 6.11 11.54
CA PRO A 17 20.92 6.69 10.91
C PRO A 17 22.23 5.97 11.23
N LEU A 18 22.33 5.24 12.35
CA LEU A 18 23.59 4.63 12.80
C LEU A 18 23.67 3.11 12.55
N ALA A 19 22.53 2.43 12.46
CA ALA A 19 22.43 0.97 12.39
C ALA A 19 21.55 0.50 11.21
N GLY A 20 21.79 1.06 10.02
CA GLY A 20 21.09 0.71 8.79
C GLY A 20 21.94 0.99 7.55
N LEU A 21 21.32 1.05 6.37
CA LEU A 21 22.02 1.32 5.10
C LEU A 21 22.33 2.81 4.93
N GLY A 22 21.36 3.69 5.20
CA GLY A 22 21.53 5.15 5.12
C GLY A 22 21.96 5.69 3.75
N GLU A 23 21.56 5.03 2.66
CA GLU A 23 21.94 5.39 1.29
C GLU A 23 21.20 6.63 0.78
N ILE A 24 19.98 6.86 1.27
CA ILE A 24 19.16 8.04 0.97
C ILE A 24 18.54 8.62 2.24
N GLU A 25 18.13 9.87 2.17
CA GLU A 25 17.35 10.54 3.20
C GLU A 25 15.96 10.90 2.65
N LEU A 26 14.92 10.44 3.33
CA LEU A 26 13.53 10.76 3.02
C LEU A 26 13.06 11.98 3.82
N PRO A 27 12.13 12.79 3.27
CA PRO A 27 11.57 13.94 3.98
C PRO A 27 10.93 13.54 5.32
N ALA A 28 11.25 14.28 6.38
CA ALA A 28 10.67 14.10 7.70
C ALA A 28 9.29 14.77 7.79
N LEU A 29 8.22 13.96 7.73
CA LEU A 29 6.84 14.48 7.75
C LEU A 29 6.22 14.50 9.16
N GLN A 30 6.64 13.60 10.04
CA GLN A 30 6.13 13.54 11.41
C GLN A 30 7.17 12.95 12.37
N PRO A 31 7.12 13.30 13.67
CA PRO A 31 7.91 12.62 14.69
C PRO A 31 7.62 11.12 14.69
N GLY A 32 8.67 10.31 14.57
CA GLY A 32 8.56 8.84 14.51
C GLY A 32 8.40 8.19 15.88
N SER A 33 8.62 8.93 16.97
CA SER A 33 8.45 8.44 18.35
C SER A 33 8.30 9.60 19.33
N SER A 34 7.42 9.43 20.32
CA SER A 34 7.27 10.37 21.43
C SER A 34 8.43 10.34 22.44
N ILE A 35 9.22 9.26 22.47
CA ILE A 35 10.30 9.07 23.46
C ILE A 35 11.71 9.23 22.86
N MET A 36 11.87 9.10 21.54
CA MET A 36 13.16 9.25 20.86
C MET A 36 13.20 10.55 20.06
N PRO A 37 13.76 11.65 20.62
CA PRO A 37 13.90 12.91 19.90
C PRO A 37 14.66 12.74 18.59
N GLY A 38 14.15 13.33 17.51
CA GLY A 38 14.77 13.26 16.19
C GLY A 38 14.58 11.95 15.43
N LYS A 39 13.93 10.93 16.01
CA LYS A 39 13.54 9.72 15.25
C LYS A 39 12.46 10.08 14.24
N VAL A 40 12.65 9.69 12.98
CA VAL A 40 11.71 9.87 11.87
C VAL A 40 11.48 8.51 11.20
N ASN A 41 10.24 8.20 10.84
CA ASN A 41 9.88 6.95 10.15
C ASN A 41 9.46 7.22 8.69
N PRO A 42 9.67 6.26 7.77
CA PRO A 42 9.27 6.38 6.37
C PRO A 42 7.77 6.11 6.17
N VAL A 43 6.92 6.99 6.72
CA VAL A 43 5.46 6.75 6.85
C VAL A 43 4.72 6.70 5.51
N ILE A 44 5.20 7.41 4.48
CA ILE A 44 4.57 7.39 3.14
C ILE A 44 4.82 6.04 2.44
N PRO A 45 6.06 5.53 2.36
CA PRO A 45 6.30 4.15 1.94
C PRO A 45 5.50 3.11 2.75
N GLU A 46 5.38 3.26 4.07
CA GLU A 46 4.59 2.35 4.91
C GLU A 46 3.10 2.35 4.52
N ALA A 47 2.49 3.52 4.38
CA ALA A 47 1.11 3.67 3.92
C ALA A 47 0.91 3.08 2.52
N THR A 48 1.88 3.25 1.63
CA THR A 48 1.85 2.68 0.27
C THR A 48 1.83 1.15 0.30
N VAL A 49 2.65 0.53 1.16
CA VAL A 49 2.67 -0.93 1.34
C VAL A 49 1.34 -1.43 1.89
N MET A 50 0.76 -0.75 2.88
CA MET A 50 -0.56 -1.11 3.44
C MET A 50 -1.68 -1.04 2.39
N ALA A 51 -1.75 0.06 1.64
CA ALA A 51 -2.74 0.22 0.57
C ALA A 51 -2.57 -0.86 -0.52
N CYS A 52 -1.34 -1.15 -0.94
CA CYS A 52 -1.10 -2.18 -1.94
C CYS A 52 -1.43 -3.60 -1.43
N ALA A 53 -1.21 -3.89 -0.15
CA ALA A 53 -1.61 -5.16 0.45
C ALA A 53 -3.14 -5.31 0.44
N GLN A 54 -3.88 -4.24 0.75
CA GLN A 54 -5.34 -4.22 0.65
C GLN A 54 -5.82 -4.49 -0.78
N VAL A 55 -5.20 -3.85 -1.78
CA VAL A 55 -5.51 -4.07 -3.21
C VAL A 55 -5.28 -5.52 -3.63
N ILE A 56 -4.26 -6.19 -3.10
CA ILE A 56 -4.04 -7.62 -3.35
C ILE A 56 -5.18 -8.45 -2.75
N GLY A 57 -5.65 -8.11 -1.55
CA GLY A 57 -6.83 -8.74 -0.95
C GLY A 57 -8.09 -8.55 -1.79
N HIS A 58 -8.32 -7.32 -2.28
CA HIS A 58 -9.42 -6.99 -3.19
C HIS A 58 -9.39 -7.82 -4.47
N HIS A 59 -8.20 -8.02 -5.06
CA HIS A 59 -8.02 -8.88 -6.22
C HIS A 59 -8.47 -10.32 -5.95
N THR A 60 -8.09 -10.90 -4.81
CA THR A 60 -8.55 -12.25 -4.43
C THR A 60 -10.07 -12.32 -4.30
N ALA A 61 -10.69 -11.33 -3.65
CA ALA A 61 -12.15 -11.27 -3.50
C ALA A 61 -12.85 -11.12 -4.87
N ILE A 62 -12.32 -10.29 -5.77
CA ILE A 62 -12.82 -10.14 -7.15
C ILE A 62 -12.71 -11.45 -7.92
N THR A 63 -11.58 -12.16 -7.81
CA THR A 63 -11.38 -13.46 -8.46
C THR A 63 -12.42 -14.48 -7.99
N VAL A 64 -12.66 -14.56 -6.68
CA VAL A 64 -13.68 -15.46 -6.12
C VAL A 64 -15.09 -15.05 -6.56
N ALA A 65 -15.41 -13.76 -6.62
CA ALA A 65 -16.70 -13.28 -7.10
C ALA A 65 -16.91 -13.57 -8.60
N GLY A 66 -15.87 -13.35 -9.41
CA GLY A 66 -15.90 -13.55 -10.87
C GLY A 66 -16.24 -14.98 -11.28
N GLN A 67 -15.75 -15.99 -10.54
CA GLN A 67 -16.04 -17.40 -10.81
C GLN A 67 -17.46 -17.86 -10.43
N THR A 68 -18.24 -17.06 -9.68
CA THR A 68 -19.56 -17.48 -9.14
C THR A 68 -20.75 -17.19 -10.07
N GLY A 69 -20.49 -16.86 -11.33
CA GLY A 69 -21.56 -16.66 -12.32
C GLY A 69 -22.36 -17.95 -12.56
N ASN A 70 -23.69 -17.83 -12.65
CA ASN A 70 -24.58 -18.97 -12.90
C ASN A 70 -25.49 -18.66 -14.10
N PHE A 71 -25.40 -19.50 -15.13
CA PHE A 71 -26.15 -19.36 -16.39
C PHE A 71 -25.97 -17.97 -17.04
N GLN A 72 -27.04 -17.18 -17.15
CA GLN A 72 -27.05 -15.90 -17.87
C GLN A 72 -26.51 -14.72 -17.04
N LEU A 73 -26.26 -14.89 -15.74
CA LEU A 73 -25.94 -13.75 -14.88
C LEU A 73 -24.96 -14.07 -13.74
N ASN A 74 -24.08 -13.11 -13.45
CA ASN A 74 -23.31 -13.09 -12.22
C ASN A 74 -23.98 -12.11 -11.23
N VAL A 75 -24.38 -12.61 -10.05
CA VAL A 75 -25.07 -11.82 -9.03
C VAL A 75 -24.11 -11.08 -8.08
N THR A 76 -22.80 -11.34 -8.16
CA THR A 76 -21.77 -10.73 -7.29
C THR A 76 -21.16 -9.47 -7.88
N LEU A 77 -21.69 -8.94 -8.99
CA LEU A 77 -21.22 -7.73 -9.65
C LEU A 77 -21.07 -6.51 -8.71
N PRO A 78 -21.96 -6.26 -7.72
CA PRO A 78 -21.76 -5.15 -6.78
C PRO A 78 -20.47 -5.25 -5.97
N LEU A 79 -20.08 -6.46 -5.53
CA LEU A 79 -18.84 -6.69 -4.79
C LEU A 79 -17.61 -6.42 -5.67
N ILE A 80 -17.67 -6.90 -6.92
CA ILE A 80 -16.59 -6.67 -7.91
C ILE A 80 -16.40 -5.17 -8.14
N ALA A 81 -17.49 -4.45 -8.39
CA ALA A 81 -17.46 -3.02 -8.64
C ALA A 81 -16.90 -2.24 -7.45
N TYR A 82 -17.37 -2.54 -6.24
CA TYR A 82 -16.90 -1.88 -5.02
C TYR A 82 -15.39 -2.08 -4.81
N ASN A 83 -14.92 -3.33 -4.82
CA ASN A 83 -13.51 -3.64 -4.59
C ASN A 83 -12.59 -3.05 -5.67
N LEU A 84 -13.06 -2.99 -6.92
CA LEU A 84 -12.31 -2.37 -8.02
C LEU A 84 -12.18 -0.86 -7.83
N LEU A 85 -13.28 -0.17 -7.54
CA LEU A 85 -13.28 1.28 -7.34
C LEU A 85 -12.49 1.68 -6.09
N ASP A 86 -12.63 0.94 -4.99
CA ASP A 86 -11.85 1.16 -3.77
C ASP A 86 -10.34 0.94 -4.02
N SER A 87 -9.98 -0.10 -4.78
CA SER A 87 -8.58 -0.32 -5.20
C SER A 87 -8.03 0.85 -6.02
N ILE A 88 -8.82 1.39 -6.95
CA ILE A 88 -8.43 2.56 -7.77
C ILE A 88 -8.22 3.78 -6.87
N ASN A 89 -9.12 4.02 -5.91
CA ASN A 89 -8.99 5.14 -4.98
C ASN A 89 -7.75 5.01 -4.08
N LEU A 90 -7.51 3.84 -3.50
CA LEU A 90 -6.33 3.57 -2.67
C LEU A 90 -5.04 3.79 -3.46
N LEU A 91 -4.94 3.21 -4.67
CA LEU A 91 -3.76 3.36 -5.52
C LEU A 91 -3.57 4.81 -6.01
N GLY A 92 -4.67 5.48 -6.38
CA GLY A 92 -4.65 6.88 -6.82
C GLY A 92 -4.17 7.81 -5.72
N ASN A 93 -4.58 7.57 -4.47
CA ASN A 93 -4.17 8.37 -3.32
C ASN A 93 -2.68 8.19 -3.00
N VAL A 94 -2.15 6.96 -3.00
CA VAL A 94 -0.73 6.73 -2.68
C VAL A 94 0.22 7.07 -3.82
N ALA A 95 -0.26 7.23 -5.06
CA ALA A 95 0.55 7.62 -6.21
C ALA A 95 0.64 9.13 -6.45
N ARG A 96 -0.15 9.95 -5.73
CA ARG A 96 -0.20 11.42 -5.88
C ARG A 96 0.44 12.20 -4.74
N LEU A 97 1.01 11.50 -3.75
CA LEU A 97 1.67 12.10 -2.59
C LEU A 97 3.14 12.42 -2.87
#